data_AF-A0ABC9DEQ0-F1
#
_entry.id   AF-A0ABC9DEQ0-F1
#
_cell.length_a   1.000
_cell.length_b   1.000
_cell.length_c   1.000
_cell.angle_alpha   90.00
_cell.angle_beta   90.00
_cell.angle_gamma   90.00
#
_symmetry.space_group_name_H-M   'P 1'
#
loop_
_entity.id
_entity.type
_entity.pdbx_description
1 polymer ?
#
loop_
_entity_poly.entity_id
_entity_poly.type
_entity_poly.pdbx_seq_one_letter_code
_entity_poly.pdbx_strand_id
1 'polypeptide(L)'
;MGCAGGAAAVECDLGNCYGSGEEVEGEGRRGVESKEMVRVSVLNDALKSMYNAEKRGKRQVMIRPSSKVIIKFLIVMQKHGYIGEFEFVDDHRSGKIVVELNGRLNKCGVISPRFDVGVKEIESWTARLLPSRQFGYIVLTTSAGIMDHEEARRKNVGGKVLGFFY
;
A
#
# COMPACT_ATOMS: atom_id res chain seq x y z
N MET A 1 -41.87 28.64 -38.74
CA MET A 1 -41.41 30.04 -38.94
C MET A 1 -41.39 30.74 -37.59
N GLY A 2 -40.26 31.29 -37.17
CA GLY A 2 -40.19 32.21 -36.03
C GLY A 2 -38.97 32.04 -35.14
N CYS A 3 -37.78 32.40 -35.66
CA CYS A 3 -36.63 32.73 -34.83
C CYS A 3 -36.65 34.23 -34.54
N ALA A 4 -36.53 34.61 -33.27
CA ALA A 4 -35.99 35.86 -32.73
C ALA A 4 -35.91 35.64 -31.21
N GLY A 5 -34.83 35.85 -30.47
CA GLY A 5 -33.70 36.75 -30.62
C GLY A 5 -33.47 37.31 -29.21
N GLY A 6 -32.25 37.23 -28.67
CA GLY A 6 -31.95 37.75 -27.34
C GLY A 6 -30.66 37.21 -26.76
N ALA A 7 -29.55 37.85 -27.10
CA ALA A 7 -28.25 37.63 -26.48
C ALA A 7 -28.25 38.16 -25.04
N ALA A 8 -27.75 37.35 -24.10
CA ALA A 8 -27.23 37.82 -22.83
C ALA A 8 -25.81 37.27 -22.69
N ALA A 9 -24.82 38.15 -22.87
CA ALA A 9 -23.47 37.90 -22.40
C ALA A 9 -23.48 38.03 -20.87
N VAL A 10 -22.99 37.01 -20.18
CA VAL A 10 -22.61 37.08 -18.77
C VAL A 10 -21.22 36.48 -18.67
N GLU A 11 -20.22 37.34 -18.51
CA GLU A 11 -18.96 36.96 -17.89
C GLU A 11 -19.25 36.61 -16.42
N CYS A 12 -18.82 35.42 -16.00
CA CYS A 12 -18.64 35.05 -14.59
C CYS A 12 -17.64 33.89 -14.54
N ASP A 13 -16.41 34.25 -14.17
CA ASP A 13 -15.44 33.55 -13.34
C ASP A 13 -15.23 32.02 -13.43
N LEU A 14 -13.94 31.70 -13.54
CA LEU A 14 -13.33 30.43 -13.19
C LEU A 14 -13.87 29.88 -11.85
N GLY A 15 -14.53 28.72 -11.87
CA GLY A 15 -14.94 28.11 -10.62
C GLY A 15 -15.90 26.93 -10.77
N ASN A 16 -15.34 25.75 -11.01
CA ASN A 16 -15.81 24.48 -10.44
C ASN A 16 -17.32 24.18 -10.53
N CYS A 17 -17.76 23.45 -11.57
CA CYS A 17 -18.98 22.64 -11.52
C CYS A 17 -18.93 21.55 -12.60
N TYR A 18 -18.40 20.38 -12.26
CA TYR A 18 -18.89 19.13 -12.85
C TYR A 18 -19.51 18.32 -11.71
N GLY A 19 -20.82 18.49 -11.55
CA GLY A 19 -21.66 17.54 -10.86
C GLY A 19 -22.39 16.69 -11.88
N SER A 20 -22.48 15.38 -11.64
CA SER A 20 -23.65 14.51 -11.87
C SER A 20 -23.22 13.05 -11.92
N GLY A 21 -23.89 12.20 -11.14
CA GLY A 21 -23.71 10.75 -11.07
C GLY A 21 -23.68 10.30 -9.60
N GLU A 22 -24.77 10.55 -8.88
CA GLU A 22 -25.76 9.52 -8.51
C GLU A 22 -25.26 8.55 -7.42
N GLU A 23 -25.97 8.61 -6.27
CA GLU A 23 -26.13 7.53 -5.29
C GLU A 23 -26.45 6.21 -6.04
N VAL A 24 -26.10 5.00 -5.63
CA VAL A 24 -26.54 4.17 -4.49
C VAL A 24 -25.73 2.84 -4.74
N GLU A 25 -25.23 2.03 -3.82
CA GLU A 25 -25.88 1.26 -2.78
C GLU A 25 -24.83 0.71 -1.80
N GLY A 26 -25.32 0.50 -0.57
CA GLY A 26 -24.53 0.13 0.58
C GLY A 26 -23.59 -1.05 0.35
N GLU A 27 -22.33 -0.86 0.73
CA GLU A 27 -21.64 -1.96 1.38
C GLU A 27 -22.29 -2.12 2.75
N GLY A 28 -23.35 -2.92 2.74
CA GLY A 28 -24.08 -3.32 3.92
C GLY A 28 -23.11 -3.74 5.02
N ARG A 29 -23.61 -3.66 6.24
CA ARG A 29 -23.15 -4.47 7.36
C ARG A 29 -23.13 -5.94 6.93
N ARG A 30 -22.13 -6.37 6.18
CA ARG A 30 -21.60 -7.71 6.37
C ARG A 30 -20.89 -7.60 7.68
N GLY A 31 -21.65 -7.85 8.76
CA GLY A 31 -21.06 -8.48 9.91
C GLY A 31 -20.15 -9.55 9.34
N VAL A 32 -18.85 -9.38 9.54
CA VAL A 32 -17.90 -10.38 9.11
C VAL A 32 -18.23 -11.55 10.02
N GLU A 33 -19.10 -12.41 9.51
CA GLU A 33 -19.43 -13.69 10.08
C GLU A 33 -18.09 -14.31 10.44
N SER A 34 -17.88 -14.52 11.73
CA SER A 34 -16.64 -14.97 12.33
C SER A 34 -16.41 -16.42 11.92
N LYS A 35 -16.11 -16.64 10.65
CA LYS A 35 -15.55 -17.89 10.18
C LYS A 35 -14.12 -17.87 10.67
N GLU A 36 -13.85 -18.67 11.70
CA GLU A 36 -12.55 -18.84 12.32
C GLU A 36 -11.55 -19.37 11.28
N MET A 37 -11.03 -18.47 10.46
CA MET A 37 -9.96 -18.74 9.52
C MET A 37 -8.65 -18.62 10.28
N VAL A 38 -7.86 -19.69 10.27
CA VAL A 38 -6.50 -19.68 10.82
C VAL A 38 -5.69 -18.63 10.06
N ARG A 39 -5.19 -17.62 10.77
CA ARG A 39 -4.32 -16.57 10.20
C ARG A 39 -2.97 -17.17 9.85
N VAL A 40 -2.74 -17.44 8.56
CA VAL A 40 -1.51 -18.07 8.07
C VAL A 40 -0.37 -17.05 7.93
N SER A 41 -0.65 -15.81 7.52
CA SER A 41 0.37 -14.77 7.33
C SER A 41 -0.12 -13.38 7.70
N VAL A 42 0.26 -12.94 8.92
CA VAL A 42 -0.07 -11.61 9.44
C VAL A 42 0.43 -10.46 8.57
N LEU A 43 1.55 -10.65 7.86
CA LEU A 43 2.10 -9.65 6.94
C LEU A 43 1.24 -9.50 5.68
N ASN A 44 0.70 -10.62 5.18
CA ASN A 44 -0.16 -10.61 3.98
C ASN A 44 -1.47 -9.89 4.27
N ASP A 45 -2.07 -10.16 5.43
CA ASP A 45 -3.30 -9.49 5.88
C ASP A 45 -3.07 -7.98 6.06
N ALA A 46 -1.96 -7.59 6.69
CA ALA A 46 -1.58 -6.19 6.89
C ALA A 46 -1.43 -5.43 5.56
N LEU A 47 -0.62 -5.95 4.62
CA LEU A 47 -0.41 -5.29 3.32
C LEU A 47 -1.69 -5.26 2.48
N LYS A 48 -2.52 -6.32 2.52
CA LYS A 48 -3.84 -6.30 1.85
C LYS A 48 -4.75 -5.22 2.41
N SER A 49 -4.82 -5.08 3.74
CA SER A 49 -5.60 -4.02 4.38
C SER A 49 -5.12 -2.64 3.97
N MET A 50 -3.80 -2.42 3.87
CA MET A 50 -3.22 -1.17 3.37
C MET A 50 -3.62 -0.90 1.92
N TYR A 51 -3.40 -1.88 1.02
CA TYR A 51 -3.74 -1.74 -0.39
C TYR A 51 -5.23 -1.42 -0.60
N ASN A 52 -6.11 -2.11 0.12
CA ASN A 52 -7.55 -1.88 0.04
C ASN A 52 -7.95 -0.51 0.62
N ALA A 53 -7.25 -0.01 1.64
CA ALA A 53 -7.49 1.30 2.20
C ALA A 53 -7.06 2.42 1.24
N GLU A 54 -5.90 2.30 0.62
CA GLU A 54 -5.39 3.22 -0.41
C GLU A 54 -6.30 3.24 -1.63
N LYS A 55 -6.72 2.07 -2.14
CA LYS A 55 -7.66 1.98 -3.27
C LYS A 55 -9.00 2.65 -2.97
N ARG A 56 -9.41 2.69 -1.70
CA ARG A 56 -10.63 3.37 -1.23
C ARG A 56 -10.41 4.86 -0.92
N GLY A 57 -9.19 5.38 -1.06
CA GLY A 57 -8.86 6.77 -0.72
C GLY A 57 -8.92 7.09 0.77
N LYS A 58 -8.75 6.10 1.65
CA LYS A 58 -8.71 6.35 3.10
C LYS A 58 -7.38 6.97 3.50
N ARG A 59 -7.43 8.02 4.33
CA ARG A 59 -6.23 8.72 4.83
C ARG A 59 -5.45 7.95 5.88
N GLN A 60 -6.09 7.01 6.57
CA GLN A 60 -5.48 6.22 7.63
C GLN A 60 -5.94 4.77 7.58
N VAL A 61 -5.06 3.86 7.96
CA VAL A 61 -5.35 2.43 8.10
C VAL A 61 -4.89 1.93 9.45
N MET A 62 -5.72 1.09 10.04
CA MET A 62 -5.43 0.44 11.32
C MET A 62 -5.18 -1.04 11.09
N ILE A 63 -3.98 -1.49 11.44
CA ILE A 63 -3.51 -2.86 11.25
C ILE A 63 -3.51 -3.58 12.60
N ARG A 64 -4.10 -4.79 12.60
CA ARG A 64 -4.09 -5.73 13.72
C ARG A 64 -3.91 -7.14 13.17
N PRO A 65 -3.00 -7.98 13.69
CA PRO A 65 -2.06 -7.76 14.80
C PRO A 65 -0.80 -6.98 14.39
N SER A 66 -0.13 -6.35 15.36
CA SER A 66 1.22 -5.80 15.16
C SER A 66 2.28 -6.90 15.24
N SER A 67 3.31 -6.79 14.40
CA SER A 67 4.45 -7.71 14.39
C SER A 67 5.73 -6.94 14.06
N LYS A 68 6.86 -7.35 14.65
CA LYS A 68 8.17 -6.71 14.43
C LYS A 68 8.56 -6.65 12.95
N VAL A 69 8.16 -7.67 12.16
CA VAL A 69 8.38 -7.73 10.71
C VAL A 69 7.58 -6.64 9.98
N ILE A 70 6.31 -6.43 10.38
CA ILE A 70 5.45 -5.39 9.79
C ILE A 70 6.04 -4.01 10.09
N ILE A 71 6.43 -3.76 11.34
CA ILE A 71 7.05 -2.48 11.74
C ILE A 71 8.31 -2.21 10.91
N LYS A 72 9.22 -3.19 10.78
CA LYS A 72 10.42 -3.04 9.94
C LYS A 72 10.09 -2.82 8.47
N PHE A 73 9.05 -3.45 7.94
CA PHE A 73 8.60 -3.25 6.56
C PHE A 73 8.06 -1.83 6.35
N LEU A 74 7.26 -1.32 7.29
CA LEU A 74 6.73 0.04 7.26
C LEU A 74 7.86 1.08 7.35
N ILE A 75 8.90 0.85 8.16
CA ILE A 75 10.09 1.73 8.20
C ILE A 75 10.75 1.84 6.82
N VAL A 76 10.89 0.73 6.09
CA VAL A 76 11.44 0.74 4.72
C VAL A 76 10.52 1.54 3.79
N MET A 77 9.20 1.34 3.86
CA MET A 77 8.25 2.10 3.05
C MET A 77 8.27 3.62 3.36
N GLN A 78 8.43 3.99 4.63
CA GLN A 78 8.52 5.38 5.07
C GLN A 78 9.81 6.03 4.55
N LYS A 79 10.94 5.30 4.60
CA LYS A 79 12.22 5.77 4.06
C LYS A 79 12.15 6.15 2.58
N HIS A 80 11.35 5.43 1.79
CA HIS A 80 11.11 5.73 0.38
C HIS A 80 9.94 6.70 0.12
N GLY A 81 9.24 7.16 1.17
CA GLY A 81 8.18 8.17 1.07
C GLY A 81 6.85 7.68 0.48
N TYR A 82 6.57 6.38 0.56
CA TYR A 82 5.28 5.81 0.12
C TYR A 82 4.19 5.96 1.17
N ILE A 83 4.56 5.90 2.45
CA ILE A 83 3.67 6.08 3.60
C ILE A 83 4.06 7.34 4.37
N GLY A 84 3.11 7.89 5.13
CA GLY A 84 3.37 8.99 6.06
C GLY A 84 3.92 8.49 7.38
N GLU A 85 3.52 9.16 8.46
CA GLU A 85 3.83 8.71 9.81
C GLU A 85 3.04 7.46 10.18
N PHE A 86 3.61 6.65 11.08
CA PHE A 86 2.90 5.53 11.66
C PHE A 86 3.11 5.49 13.17
N GLU A 87 2.05 5.15 13.89
CA GLU A 87 2.04 5.06 15.33
C GLU A 87 1.80 3.61 15.76
N PHE A 88 2.59 3.16 16.72
CA PHE A 88 2.39 1.88 17.38
C PHE A 88 1.67 2.08 18.71
N VAL A 89 0.45 1.54 18.81
CA VAL A 89 -0.35 1.54 20.03
C VAL A 89 -0.31 0.15 20.65
N ASP A 90 0.23 0.03 21.86
CA ASP A 90 0.23 -1.24 22.58
C ASP A 90 -1.09 -1.45 23.34
N ASP A 91 -1.72 -2.60 23.11
CA ASP A 91 -3.00 -3.01 23.72
C ASP A 91 -2.79 -4.20 24.68
N HIS A 92 -1.55 -4.48 25.09
CA HIS A 92 -1.11 -5.64 25.90
C HIS A 92 -1.47 -7.02 25.33
N ARG A 93 -2.21 -7.09 24.21
CA ARG A 93 -2.57 -8.31 23.49
C ARG A 93 -1.66 -8.52 22.28
N SER A 94 -1.90 -7.80 21.19
CA SER A 94 -1.17 -8.00 19.94
C SER A 94 -0.73 -6.69 19.28
N GLY A 95 -0.87 -5.57 20.00
CA GLY A 95 -0.60 -4.23 19.49
C GLY A 95 -1.45 -3.84 18.28
N LYS A 96 -1.45 -2.55 17.96
CA LYS A 96 -2.17 -1.96 16.84
C LYS A 96 -1.21 -0.98 16.17
N ILE A 97 -1.24 -0.94 14.84
CA ILE A 97 -0.47 0.05 14.09
C ILE A 97 -1.45 0.94 13.36
N VAL A 98 -1.35 2.24 13.57
CA VAL A 98 -2.06 3.25 12.77
C VAL A 98 -1.05 3.79 11.77
N VAL A 99 -1.36 3.68 10.48
CA VAL A 99 -0.50 4.17 9.40
C VAL A 99 -1.23 5.25 8.64
N GLU A 100 -0.57 6.38 8.44
CA GLU A 100 -1.04 7.45 7.56
C GLU A 100 -0.67 7.14 6.11
N LEU A 101 -1.66 7.31 5.24
CA LEU A 101 -1.59 6.97 3.83
C LEU A 101 -1.56 8.26 3.00
N ASN A 102 -0.59 8.34 2.09
CA ASN A 102 -0.34 9.53 1.28
C ASN A 102 -0.97 9.44 -0.12
N GLY A 103 -1.59 8.32 -0.49
CA GLY A 103 -2.16 8.12 -1.84
C GLY A 103 -1.12 7.83 -2.93
N ARG A 104 0.15 7.61 -2.55
CA ARG A 104 1.25 7.30 -3.49
C ARG A 104 1.45 5.81 -3.74
N LEU A 105 0.84 4.97 -2.90
CA LEU A 105 1.00 3.52 -2.96
C LEU A 105 0.07 2.93 -4.02
N ASN A 106 0.63 2.45 -5.13
CA ASN A 106 -0.15 1.80 -6.18
C ASN A 106 -0.49 0.37 -5.82
N LYS A 107 0.50 -0.42 -5.37
CA LYS A 107 0.34 -1.82 -4.97
C LYS A 107 1.39 -2.21 -3.95
N CYS A 108 0.94 -2.90 -2.90
CA CYS A 108 1.82 -3.62 -1.99
C CYS A 108 1.41 -5.09 -1.92
N GLY A 109 2.40 -5.96 -1.74
CA GLY A 109 2.15 -7.39 -1.71
C GLY A 109 3.26 -8.16 -1.01
N VAL A 110 2.88 -9.26 -0.37
CA VAL A 110 3.80 -10.26 0.18
C VAL A 110 3.97 -11.37 -0.85
N ILE A 111 5.19 -11.86 -1.00
CA ILE A 111 5.48 -13.04 -1.81
C ILE A 111 5.49 -14.27 -0.91
N SER A 112 4.71 -15.26 -1.29
CA SER A 112 4.59 -16.53 -0.57
C SER A 112 4.68 -17.68 -1.57
N PRO A 113 5.55 -18.70 -1.34
CA PRO A 113 6.49 -18.85 -0.22
C PRO A 113 7.68 -17.85 -0.28
N ARG A 114 8.43 -17.73 0.82
CA ARG A 114 9.61 -16.84 0.88
C ARG A 114 10.79 -17.50 0.19
N PHE A 115 10.99 -17.19 -1.09
CA PHE A 115 12.09 -17.70 -1.90
C PHE A 115 13.42 -17.12 -1.44
N ASP A 116 14.45 -17.97 -1.44
CA ASP A 116 15.84 -17.57 -1.32
C ASP A 116 16.30 -16.89 -2.61
N VAL A 117 17.04 -15.79 -2.47
CA VAL A 117 17.51 -14.95 -3.56
C VAL A 117 18.97 -14.62 -3.33
N GLY A 118 19.81 -15.12 -4.23
CA GLY A 118 21.22 -14.73 -4.31
C GLY A 118 21.39 -13.33 -4.92
N VAL A 119 22.55 -12.72 -4.72
CA VAL A 119 22.84 -11.35 -5.22
C VAL A 119 22.62 -11.23 -6.73
N LYS A 120 23.02 -12.26 -7.49
CA LYS A 120 22.86 -12.30 -8.95
C LYS A 120 21.40 -12.39 -9.39
N GLU A 121 20.55 -13.01 -8.58
CA GLU A 121 19.14 -13.25 -8.91
C GLU A 121 18.24 -12.05 -8.59
N ILE A 122 18.73 -11.08 -7.79
CA ILE A 122 17.99 -9.87 -7.44
C ILE A 122 17.49 -9.14 -8.70
N GLU A 123 18.31 -9.05 -9.74
CA GLU A 123 17.91 -8.39 -11.00
C GLU A 123 16.78 -9.13 -11.71
N SER A 124 16.82 -10.46 -11.74
CA SER A 124 15.76 -11.29 -12.33
C SER A 124 14.45 -11.16 -11.54
N TRP A 125 14.51 -11.04 -10.22
CA TRP A 125 13.33 -10.78 -9.39
C TRP A 125 12.78 -9.37 -9.58
N THR A 126 13.65 -8.38 -9.73
CA THR A 126 13.27 -6.99 -10.01
C THR A 126 12.49 -6.89 -11.32
N ALA A 127 12.98 -7.52 -12.39
CA ALA A 127 12.32 -7.52 -13.69
C ALA A 127 10.97 -8.26 -13.71
N ARG A 128 10.75 -9.22 -12.80
CA ARG A 128 9.49 -9.99 -12.72
C ARG A 128 8.42 -9.29 -11.87
N LEU A 129 8.83 -8.59 -10.82
CA LEU A 129 7.91 -8.06 -9.81
C LEU A 129 7.60 -6.57 -10.01
N LEU A 130 8.57 -5.79 -10.47
CA LEU A 130 8.42 -4.35 -10.62
C LEU A 130 7.99 -4.00 -12.05
N PRO A 131 7.14 -2.98 -12.23
CA PRO A 131 6.72 -2.53 -13.55
C PRO A 131 7.85 -1.81 -14.31
N SER A 132 8.82 -1.22 -13.60
CA SER A 132 9.96 -0.53 -14.18
C SER A 132 11.18 -0.66 -13.26
N ARG A 133 12.40 -0.53 -13.81
CA ARG A 133 13.65 -0.57 -13.04
C ARG A 133 13.84 0.64 -12.13
N GLN A 134 13.18 1.75 -12.43
CA GLN A 134 13.26 2.99 -11.65
C GLN A 134 12.12 3.14 -10.64
N PHE A 135 11.15 2.22 -10.65
CA PHE A 135 9.93 2.38 -9.88
C PHE A 135 9.58 1.11 -9.10
N GLY A 136 9.44 1.30 -7.79
CA GLY A 136 9.13 0.24 -6.85
C GLY A 136 10.35 -0.36 -6.18
N TYR A 137 10.09 -1.03 -5.08
CA TYR A 137 11.12 -1.65 -4.25
C TYR A 137 10.71 -3.05 -3.86
N ILE A 138 11.69 -3.95 -3.89
CA ILE A 138 11.58 -5.29 -3.31
C ILE A 138 12.22 -5.25 -1.94
N VAL A 139 11.52 -5.82 -0.97
CA VAL A 139 11.99 -5.96 0.41
C VAL A 139 12.49 -7.38 0.64
N LEU A 140 13.71 -7.48 1.14
CA LEU A 140 14.42 -8.73 1.41
C LEU A 140 14.71 -8.85 2.90
N THR A 141 14.62 -10.07 3.44
CA THR A 141 15.21 -10.41 4.73
C THR A 141 16.60 -10.96 4.50
N THR A 142 17.60 -10.22 4.94
CA THR A 142 19.01 -10.64 4.91
C THR A 142 19.47 -10.95 6.33
N SER A 143 20.68 -11.50 6.48
CA SER A 143 21.33 -11.70 7.79
C SER A 143 21.52 -10.39 8.56
N ALA A 144 21.69 -9.26 7.87
CA ALA A 144 21.82 -7.93 8.45
C ALA A 144 20.47 -7.24 8.75
N GLY A 145 19.35 -7.91 8.48
CA GLY A 145 18.00 -7.40 8.73
C GLY A 145 17.14 -7.27 7.48
N ILE A 146 16.00 -6.59 7.64
CA ILE A 146 15.06 -6.31 6.55
C ILE A 146 15.50 -5.03 5.86
N MET A 147 15.71 -5.11 4.55
CA MET A 147 16.19 -4.00 3.73
C MET A 147 15.61 -4.09 2.31
N ASP A 148 15.77 -3.01 1.56
CA ASP A 148 15.45 -2.95 0.15
C ASP A 148 16.52 -3.65 -0.72
N HIS A 149 16.12 -3.98 -1.94
CA HIS A 149 17.00 -4.63 -2.91
C HIS A 149 18.20 -3.77 -3.37
N GLU A 150 18.13 -2.43 -3.31
CA GLU A 150 19.28 -1.59 -3.65
C GLU A 150 20.34 -1.65 -2.55
N GLU A 151 19.92 -1.52 -1.29
CA GLU A 151 20.81 -1.71 -0.13
C GLU A 151 21.44 -3.10 -0.10
N ALA A 152 20.64 -4.14 -0.38
CA ALA A 152 21.15 -5.51 -0.46
C ALA A 152 22.24 -5.65 -1.52
N ARG A 153 22.08 -5.00 -2.68
CA ARG A 153 23.08 -4.97 -3.75
C ARG A 153 24.35 -4.21 -3.35
N ARG A 154 24.22 -3.06 -2.68
CA ARG A 154 25.38 -2.28 -2.18
C ARG A 154 26.20 -3.05 -1.14
N LYS A 155 25.52 -3.79 -0.26
CA LYS A 155 26.16 -4.62 0.76
C LYS A 155 26.58 -6.00 0.24
N ASN A 156 26.24 -6.32 -1.02
CA ASN A 156 26.52 -7.61 -1.65
C ASN A 156 25.98 -8.80 -0.83
N VAL A 157 24.78 -8.65 -0.27
CA VAL A 157 24.12 -9.68 0.55
C VAL A 157 22.85 -10.17 -0.12
N GLY A 158 22.67 -11.50 -0.13
CA GLY A 158 21.42 -12.14 -0.51
C GLY A 158 20.51 -12.34 0.70
N GLY A 159 19.35 -12.94 0.45
CA GLY A 159 18.39 -13.20 1.52
C GLY A 159 17.13 -13.87 1.02
N LYS A 160 16.05 -13.73 1.79
CA LYS A 160 14.72 -14.21 1.42
C LYS A 160 13.82 -13.06 1.01
N VAL A 161 13.06 -13.22 -0.07
CA VAL A 161 12.09 -12.21 -0.48
C VAL A 161 10.92 -12.19 0.49
N LEU A 162 10.58 -11.00 0.99
CA LEU A 162 9.38 -10.78 1.79
C LEU A 162 8.23 -10.30 0.93
N GLY A 163 8.46 -9.27 0.13
CA GLY A 163 7.41 -8.60 -0.60
C GLY A 163 7.92 -7.46 -1.44
N PHE A 164 6.99 -6.75 -2.04
CA PHE A 164 7.26 -5.61 -2.89
C PHE A 164 6.22 -4.52 -2.64
N PHE A 165 6.60 -3.29 -2.96
CA PHE A 165 5.71 -2.15 -3.00
C PHE A 165 6.11 -1.21 -4.13
N TYR A 166 5.11 -0.58 -4.74
CA TYR A 166 5.24 0.47 -5.74
C TYR A 166 3.95 1.27 -5.83
#